data_AF-A0A7X2IMW4-F1
#
_entry.id   AF-A0A7X2IMW4-F1
#
_cell.length_a   1.000
_cell.length_b   1.000
_cell.length_c   1.000
_cell.angle_alpha   90.00
_cell.angle_beta   90.00
_cell.angle_gamma   90.00
#
_symmetry.space_group_name_H-M   'P 1'
#
loop_
_entity.id
_entity.type
_entity.pdbx_description
1 polymer ?
#
loop_
_entity_poly.entity_id
_entity_poly.type
_entity_poly.pdbx_seq_one_letter_code
_entity_poly.pdbx_strand_id
1 'polypeptide(L)'
;MTRKFIDCRDFPSDMHCSVAISADTEDELLQIAVEHAVSVHHHTDTPELRTQLRQLFKDGMPPEHPPMAGQAAATGATAARH
;
A
#
# COMPACT_ATOMS: atom_id res chain seq x y z
N MET A 1 2.24 -16.69 -4.41
CA MET A 1 1.92 -15.36 -4.96
C MET A 1 3.04 -14.41 -4.60
N THR A 2 3.27 -13.37 -5.39
CA THR A 2 4.21 -12.30 -5.01
C THR A 2 3.63 -11.55 -3.80
N ARG A 3 4.46 -11.27 -2.79
CA ARG A 3 4.10 -10.43 -1.64
C ARG A 3 3.55 -9.09 -2.13
N LYS A 4 2.52 -8.55 -1.47
CA LYS A 4 1.91 -7.27 -1.85
C LYS A 4 1.89 -6.29 -0.69
N PHE A 5 1.76 -5.01 -1.01
CA PHE A 5 1.67 -3.95 -0.01
C PHE A 5 0.73 -2.81 -0.41
N ILE A 6 0.27 -2.06 0.59
CA ILE A 6 -0.29 -0.71 0.48
C ILE A 6 0.64 0.24 1.23
N ASP A 7 0.91 1.40 0.66
CA ASP A 7 1.67 2.45 1.30
C ASP A 7 0.78 3.67 1.53
N CYS A 8 0.41 3.92 2.80
CA CYS A 8 -0.46 5.04 3.14
C CYS A 8 0.21 6.40 2.89
N ARG A 9 1.55 6.43 2.73
CA ARG A 9 2.31 7.64 2.44
C ARG A 9 2.04 8.20 1.03
N ASP A 10 1.53 7.37 0.13
CA ASP A 10 1.15 7.79 -1.23
C ASP A 10 -0.06 8.73 -1.27
N PHE A 11 -0.87 8.71 -0.20
CA PHE A 11 -2.12 9.45 -0.10
C PHE A 11 -2.03 10.44 1.05
N PRO A 12 -1.35 11.59 0.85
CA PRO A 12 -1.23 12.60 1.89
C PRO A 12 -2.64 13.09 2.27
N SER A 13 -3.05 12.70 3.48
CA SER A 13 -4.27 13.13 4.15
C SER A 13 -3.90 13.88 5.42
N ASP A 14 -4.87 14.53 6.06
CA ASP A 14 -4.64 15.27 7.32
C ASP A 14 -4.02 14.40 8.43
N MET A 15 -4.17 13.07 8.34
CA MET A 15 -3.61 12.10 9.29
C MET A 15 -2.09 11.92 9.18
N HIS A 16 -1.44 12.41 8.11
CA HIS A 16 0.02 12.31 7.88
C HIS A 16 0.58 10.90 8.18
N CYS A 17 -0.12 9.87 7.70
CA CYS A 17 0.20 8.48 8.03
C CYS A 17 1.54 8.04 7.42
N SER A 18 2.40 7.45 8.25
CA SER A 18 3.71 6.92 7.84
C SER A 18 3.72 5.41 7.61
N VAL A 19 2.56 4.75 7.67
CA VAL A 19 2.44 3.29 7.66
C VAL A 19 2.47 2.75 6.24
N ALA A 20 3.24 1.67 6.04
CA ALA A 20 3.11 0.79 4.89
C ALA A 20 2.82 -0.63 5.39
N ILE A 21 1.82 -1.28 4.80
CA ILE A 21 1.30 -2.58 5.22
C ILE A 21 1.63 -3.59 4.13
N SER A 22 2.23 -4.73 4.49
CA SER A 22 2.56 -5.80 3.54
C SER A 22 2.13 -7.16 4.05
N ALA A 23 1.65 -8.02 3.16
CA ALA A 23 1.25 -9.38 3.48
C ALA A 23 1.51 -10.33 2.30
N ASP A 24 1.51 -11.64 2.59
CA ASP A 24 1.77 -12.68 1.58
C ASP A 24 0.51 -13.05 0.79
N THR A 25 -0.67 -12.69 1.30
CA THR A 25 -1.96 -12.84 0.59
C THR A 25 -2.72 -11.52 0.48
N GLU A 26 -3.52 -11.40 -0.58
CA GLU A 26 -4.38 -10.23 -0.80
C GLU A 26 -5.46 -10.08 0.27
N ASP A 27 -5.99 -11.19 0.78
CA ASP A 27 -7.02 -11.18 1.82
C ASP A 27 -6.47 -10.67 3.15
N GLU A 28 -5.29 -11.13 3.58
CA GLU A 28 -4.63 -10.60 4.78
C GLU A 28 -4.30 -9.11 4.62
N LEU A 29 -3.75 -8.72 3.46
CA LEU A 29 -3.44 -7.33 3.19
C LEU A 29 -4.69 -6.45 3.27
N LEU A 30 -5.80 -6.92 2.67
CA LEU A 30 -7.06 -6.19 2.69
C LEU A 30 -7.61 -6.05 4.10
N GLN A 31 -7.65 -7.13 4.88
CA GLN A 31 -8.21 -7.09 6.23
C GLN A 31 -7.45 -6.06 7.09
N ILE A 32 -6.12 -6.08 7.05
CA ILE A 32 -5.30 -5.16 7.86
C ILE A 32 -5.37 -3.73 7.32
N ALA A 33 -5.44 -3.54 6.00
CA ALA A 33 -5.62 -2.20 5.42
C ALA A 33 -6.98 -1.58 5.78
N VAL A 34 -8.05 -2.38 5.81
CA VAL A 34 -9.38 -1.93 6.26
C VAL A 34 -9.36 -1.56 7.74
N GLU A 35 -8.77 -2.41 8.58
CA GLU A 35 -8.64 -2.13 10.02
C GLU A 35 -7.89 -0.81 10.26
N HIS A 36 -6.81 -0.56 9.52
CA HIS A 36 -6.09 0.70 9.58
C HIS A 36 -6.95 1.89 9.10
N ALA A 37 -7.65 1.74 7.99
CA ALA A 37 -8.52 2.77 7.44
C ALA A 37 -9.66 3.16 8.41
N VAL A 38 -10.22 2.20 9.14
CA VAL A 38 -11.29 2.44 10.12
C VAL A 38 -10.72 3.03 11.41
N SER A 39 -9.73 2.38 12.00
CA SER A 39 -9.24 2.71 13.34
C SER A 39 -8.40 3.99 13.37
N VAL A 40 -7.68 4.32 12.29
CA VAL A 40 -6.79 5.50 12.21
C VAL A 40 -7.38 6.61 11.35
N HIS A 41 -7.96 6.28 10.20
CA HIS A 41 -8.51 7.27 9.27
C HIS A 41 -10.02 7.48 9.42
N HIS A 42 -10.67 6.80 10.37
CA HIS A 42 -12.10 6.93 10.68
C HIS A 42 -13.02 6.70 9.47
N HIS A 43 -12.55 5.92 8.49
CA HIS A 43 -13.41 5.44 7.42
C HIS A 43 -14.41 4.42 7.97
N THR A 44 -15.51 4.22 7.23
CA THR A 44 -16.45 3.14 7.52
C THR A 44 -16.06 1.93 6.67
N ASP A 45 -16.04 0.74 7.26
CA ASP A 45 -15.85 -0.50 6.49
C ASP A 45 -17.05 -0.75 5.59
N THR A 46 -16.91 -0.44 4.31
CA THR A 46 -17.92 -0.69 3.29
C THR A 46 -17.33 -1.51 2.13
N PRO A 47 -18.18 -2.22 1.35
CA PRO A 47 -17.74 -2.93 0.15
C PRO A 47 -17.00 -2.02 -0.84
N GLU A 48 -17.41 -0.75 -0.95
CA GLU A 48 -16.79 0.26 -1.81
C GLU A 48 -15.38 0.58 -1.33
N LEU A 49 -15.19 0.84 -0.02
CA LEU A 49 -13.87 1.07 0.57
C LEU A 49 -12.94 -0.13 0.31
N ARG A 50 -13.44 -1.34 0.56
CA ARG A 50 -12.68 -2.59 0.31
C ARG A 50 -12.28 -2.73 -1.17
N THR A 51 -13.14 -2.29 -2.08
CA THR A 51 -12.86 -2.32 -3.52
C THR A 51 -11.79 -1.28 -3.88
N GLN A 52 -11.89 -0.08 -3.32
CA GLN A 52 -10.90 0.98 -3.52
C GLN A 52 -9.52 0.57 -2.99
N LEU A 53 -9.44 0.03 -1.77
CA LEU A 53 -8.18 -0.41 -1.16
C LEU A 53 -7.47 -1.50 -2.00
N ARG A 54 -8.22 -2.44 -2.59
CA ARG A 54 -7.63 -3.44 -3.49
C ARG A 54 -6.94 -2.81 -4.71
N GLN A 55 -7.43 -1.68 -5.20
CA GLN A 55 -6.79 -0.97 -6.32
C GLN A 55 -5.46 -0.32 -5.94
N LEU A 56 -5.17 -0.20 -4.64
CA LEU A 56 -3.92 0.35 -4.12
C LEU A 56 -2.83 -0.70 -3.92
N PHE A 57 -3.12 -1.98 -4.17
CA PHE A 57 -2.16 -3.06 -3.97
C PHE A 57 -1.00 -2.95 -4.96
N LYS A 58 0.22 -3.00 -4.42
CA LYS A 58 1.46 -2.98 -5.19
C LYS A 58 2.24 -4.28 -4.94
N ASP A 59 2.91 -4.79 -5.96
CA ASP A 59 3.75 -5.98 -5.84
C ASP A 59 5.09 -5.66 -5.17
N GLY A 60 5.57 -6.57 -4.33
CA GLY A 60 6.88 -6.50 -3.68
C GLY A 60 6.83 -5.95 -2.25
N MET A 61 7.85 -5.17 -1.90
CA MET A 61 8.02 -4.54 -0.58
C MET A 61 7.91 -3.02 -0.74
N PRO A 62 7.30 -2.33 0.23
CA PRO A 62 7.29 -0.87 0.23
C PRO A 62 8.71 -0.31 0.31
N PRO A 63 8.98 0.86 -0.29
CA PRO A 63 10.26 1.54 -0.13
C PRO A 63 10.49 1.95 1.33
N GLU A 64 11.74 1.99 1.75
CA GLU A 64 12.11 2.41 3.12
C GLU A 64 11.67 3.85 3.41
N HIS A 65 11.80 4.73 2.42
CA HIS A 65 11.36 6.12 2.48
C HIS A 65 10.08 6.33 1.66
N PRO A 66 9.24 7.34 2.01
CA PRO A 66 8.11 7.70 1.17
C PRO A 66 8.58 7.97 -0.25
N PRO A 67 7.82 7.57 -1.28
CA PRO A 67 8.15 7.98 -2.63
C PRO A 67 8.18 9.51 -2.67
N MET A 68 9.28 10.07 -3.18
CA MET A 68 9.36 11.49 -3.50
C MET A 68 8.13 11.83 -4.33
N ALA A 69 7.30 12.76 -3.87
CA ALA A 69 6.07 13.13 -4.54
C ALA A 69 6.37 13.46 -6.02
N GLY A 70 5.97 12.56 -6.93
CA GLY A 70 6.19 12.74 -8.37
C GLY A 70 6.84 11.58 -9.16
N GLN A 71 7.18 10.44 -8.55
CA GLN A 71 7.75 9.32 -9.32
C GLN A 71 6.97 8.01 -9.10
N ALA A 72 6.05 7.73 -10.02
CA ALA A 72 5.42 6.41 -10.14
C ALA A 72 6.48 5.35 -10.48
N ALA A 73 6.56 4.34 -9.62
CA ALA A 73 7.10 2.99 -9.81
C ALA A 73 8.10 2.79 -10.97
N ALA A 74 9.39 2.93 -10.67
CA ALA A 74 10.46 2.36 -11.47
C ALA A 74 11.14 1.23 -10.69
N THR A 75 10.63 0.00 -10.80
CA THR A 75 11.41 -1.19 -10.44
C THR A 75 11.18 -2.29 -11.46
N GLY A 76 11.97 -2.21 -12.54
CA GLY A 76 12.29 -3.31 -13.44
C GLY A 76 13.79 -3.25 -13.75
N ALA A 77 14.63 -3.34 -12.72
CA ALA A 77 16.09 -3.35 -12.85
C ALA A 77 16.63 -4.77 -12.57
N THR A 78 16.56 -5.65 -13.56
CA THR A 78 17.44 -6.83 -13.61
C THR A 78 18.73 -6.43 -14.32
N ALA A 79 19.78 -6.21 -13.53
CA ALA A 79 21.14 -6.05 -14.00
C ALA A 79 21.69 -7.40 -14.47
N ALA A 80 21.91 -7.55 -15.78
CA ALA A 80 22.80 -8.57 -16.33
C ALA A 80 24.12 -7.90 -16.69
N ARG A 81 25.16 -8.23 -15.93
CA ARG A 81 26.57 -7.85 -16.17
C ARG A 81 27.17 -8.75 -17.27
N HIS A 82 27.96 -8.18 -18.16
CA HIS A 82 29.17 -8.77 -18.76
C HIS A 82 30.19 -7.65 -18.93
#